data_AF-A0A535Q8F2-F1
#
_entry.id   AF-A0A535Q8F2-F1
#
_cell.length_a   1.000
_cell.length_b   1.000
_cell.length_c   1.000
_cell.angle_alpha   90.00
_cell.angle_beta   90.00
_cell.angle_gamma   90.00
#
_symmetry.space_group_name_H-M   'P 1'
#
loop_
_entity.id
_entity.type
_entity.pdbx_description
1 polymer ?
#
loop_
_entity_poly.entity_id
_entity_poly.type
_entity_poly.pdbx_seq_one_letter_code
_entity_poly.pdbx_strand_id
1 'polypeptide(L)'
;MIRALIAALVLAALITACGLTTQPASSSSATPTSSAAGMNVSGVVDRSGQAAACPTDEPCDPPLTAVYLVFSRNGYPDVRVQVAGDGKFAVHLDPGAYTIAAAPPPMRGKLTPSSVRVPQDGTVTLRLVIA
;
A
#
# COMPACT_ATOMS: atom_id res chain seq x y z
N MET A 1 28.60 -26.73 40.72
CA MET A 1 29.71 -25.99 41.34
C MET A 1 30.95 -26.87 41.25
N ILE A 2 32.11 -26.28 40.92
CA ILE A 2 33.47 -26.88 40.78
C ILE A 2 33.74 -27.45 39.37
N ARG A 3 34.20 -26.60 38.41
CA ARG A 3 35.60 -26.30 37.99
C ARG A 3 36.06 -27.26 36.87
N ALA A 4 36.12 -26.81 35.61
CA ALA A 4 37.21 -26.03 34.97
C ALA A 4 38.21 -26.93 34.24
N LEU A 5 38.50 -26.62 32.96
CA LEU A 5 39.67 -26.93 32.11
C LEU A 5 39.16 -27.05 30.65
N ILE A 6 39.12 -25.98 29.84
CA ILE A 6 40.24 -25.33 29.12
C ILE A 6 41.02 -26.32 28.24
N ALA A 7 40.81 -26.22 26.91
CA ALA A 7 41.81 -26.39 25.83
C ALA A 7 41.02 -26.61 24.53
N ALA A 8 40.69 -25.58 23.76
CA ALA A 8 41.58 -25.02 22.74
C ALA A 8 42.30 -26.12 21.95
N LEU A 9 41.74 -26.50 20.80
CA LEU A 9 42.57 -26.92 19.68
C LEU A 9 41.81 -26.74 18.37
N VAL A 10 42.08 -25.56 17.80
CA VAL A 10 41.89 -25.20 16.39
C VAL A 10 42.50 -26.30 15.54
N LEU A 11 41.67 -27.23 15.07
CA LEU A 11 42.07 -28.24 14.08
C LEU A 11 41.71 -27.72 12.69
N ALA A 12 42.40 -26.65 12.27
CA ALA A 12 42.38 -26.17 10.89
C ALA A 12 43.17 -27.16 10.03
N ALA A 13 42.47 -28.20 9.55
CA ALA A 13 43.01 -29.19 8.64
C ALA A 13 43.18 -28.58 7.24
N LEU A 14 44.44 -28.28 6.90
CA LEU A 14 44.93 -28.16 5.53
C LEU A 14 44.85 -29.52 4.84
N ILE A 15 43.96 -29.69 3.87
CA ILE A 15 44.11 -30.73 2.85
C ILE A 15 43.60 -30.21 1.51
N THR A 16 44.55 -29.88 0.64
CA THR A 16 44.38 -29.60 -0.78
C THR A 16 44.02 -30.89 -1.51
N ALA A 17 42.81 -30.97 -2.06
CA ALA A 17 42.44 -31.99 -3.02
C ALA A 17 41.63 -31.36 -4.16
N CYS A 18 42.26 -31.35 -5.34
CA CYS A 18 41.66 -31.03 -6.62
C CYS A 18 40.69 -32.16 -6.99
N GLY A 19 39.39 -31.89 -7.05
CA GLY A 19 38.39 -32.88 -7.41
C GLY A 19 36.99 -32.27 -7.53
N LEU A 20 36.34 -32.54 -8.65
CA LEU A 20 35.06 -31.99 -9.11
C LEU A 20 33.96 -32.03 -8.05
N THR A 21 33.13 -30.97 -8.01
CA THR A 21 31.64 -30.98 -8.05
C THR A 21 31.05 -29.82 -7.25
N THR A 22 29.85 -29.42 -7.69
CA THR A 22 28.91 -28.51 -7.02
C THR A 22 29.02 -27.03 -7.40
N GLN A 23 28.30 -26.74 -8.48
CA GLN A 23 27.81 -25.42 -8.88
C GLN A 23 27.15 -24.74 -7.67
N PRO A 24 27.51 -23.48 -7.35
CA PRO A 24 26.74 -22.73 -6.37
C PRO A 24 25.31 -22.59 -6.92
N ALA A 25 24.34 -23.12 -6.19
CA ALA A 25 22.96 -22.75 -6.39
C ALA A 25 22.88 -21.23 -6.21
N SER A 26 22.67 -20.50 -7.31
CA SER A 26 22.23 -19.12 -7.25
C SER A 26 20.90 -19.12 -6.53
N SER A 27 20.95 -18.91 -5.21
CA SER A 27 19.78 -18.51 -4.47
C SER A 27 19.38 -17.16 -5.04
N SER A 28 18.43 -17.16 -5.97
CA SER A 28 17.57 -16.01 -6.18
C SER A 28 16.87 -15.78 -4.86
N SER A 29 17.52 -15.02 -3.98
CA SER A 29 16.86 -14.27 -2.94
C SER A 29 15.98 -13.26 -3.67
N ALA A 30 14.83 -13.74 -4.14
CA ALA A 30 13.66 -12.90 -4.30
C ALA A 30 13.38 -12.39 -2.88
N THR A 31 14.00 -11.26 -2.54
CA THR A 31 13.50 -10.41 -1.47
C THR A 31 12.00 -10.27 -1.77
N PRO A 32 11.10 -10.63 -0.83
CA PRO A 32 9.73 -10.23 -0.99
C PRO A 32 9.79 -8.71 -1.09
N THR A 33 9.64 -8.17 -2.30
CA THR A 33 9.18 -6.81 -2.47
C THR A 33 7.95 -6.75 -1.57
N SER A 34 8.03 -5.98 -0.50
CA SER A 34 6.85 -5.54 0.24
C SER A 34 6.00 -4.70 -0.72
N SER A 35 5.42 -5.34 -1.74
CA SER A 35 4.07 -5.03 -2.15
C SER A 35 3.31 -5.06 -0.85
N ALA A 36 2.68 -3.95 -0.47
CA ALA A 36 1.23 -3.88 -0.39
C ALA A 36 0.50 -5.19 0.01
N ALA A 37 1.09 -6.05 0.84
CA ALA A 37 0.68 -7.42 1.09
C ALA A 37 -0.41 -7.33 2.14
N GLY A 38 -1.62 -7.19 1.62
CA GLY A 38 -2.80 -6.83 2.38
C GLY A 38 -3.62 -5.79 1.64
N MET A 39 -3.06 -4.84 0.90
CA MET A 39 -3.88 -3.86 0.17
C MET A 39 -4.43 -4.51 -1.10
N ASN A 40 -5.75 -4.66 -1.18
CA ASN A 40 -6.44 -5.22 -2.34
C ASN A 40 -7.28 -4.19 -3.10
N VAL A 41 -7.40 -2.96 -2.59
CA VAL A 41 -7.97 -1.84 -3.31
C VAL A 41 -6.97 -0.69 -3.31
N SER A 42 -6.64 -0.18 -4.49
CA SER A 42 -5.76 0.97 -4.64
C SER A 42 -6.30 1.91 -5.71
N GLY A 43 -5.85 3.16 -5.71
CA GLY A 43 -6.33 4.08 -6.72
C GLY A 43 -5.84 5.50 -6.57
N VAL A 44 -6.40 6.36 -7.41
CA VAL A 44 -6.18 7.80 -7.42
C VAL A 44 -7.50 8.54 -7.37
N VAL A 45 -7.52 9.66 -6.66
CA VAL A 45 -8.61 10.64 -6.67
C VAL A 45 -8.17 11.82 -7.54
N ASP A 46 -8.84 12.01 -8.66
CA ASP A 46 -8.70 13.18 -9.51
C ASP A 46 -9.41 14.38 -8.86
N ARG A 47 -8.61 15.34 -8.43
CA ARG A 47 -9.06 16.58 -7.76
C ARG A 47 -8.98 17.80 -8.67
N SER A 48 -8.65 17.64 -9.95
CA SER A 48 -8.43 18.76 -10.88
C SER A 48 -9.64 19.69 -11.01
N GLY A 49 -10.86 19.16 -10.90
CA GLY A 49 -12.10 19.95 -10.90
C GLY A 49 -12.43 20.70 -9.59
N GLN A 50 -11.62 20.52 -8.53
CA GLN A 50 -11.83 21.15 -7.23
C GLN A 50 -10.86 22.30 -6.93
N ALA A 51 -10.05 22.72 -7.91
CA ALA A 51 -9.23 23.91 -7.74
C ALA A 51 -10.14 25.10 -7.38
N ALA A 52 -9.83 25.81 -6.30
CA ALA A 52 -10.48 27.06 -5.97
C ALA A 52 -10.29 28.02 -7.16
N ALA A 53 -11.30 28.81 -7.48
CA ALA A 53 -11.11 29.94 -8.39
C ALA A 53 -10.23 30.96 -7.67
N CYS A 54 -8.93 30.95 -7.97
CA CYS A 54 -8.00 31.89 -7.37
C CYS A 54 -7.91 33.16 -8.23
N PRO A 55 -7.60 34.31 -7.61
CA PRO A 55 -7.26 35.52 -8.36
C PRO A 55 -6.13 35.22 -9.35
N THR A 56 -6.20 35.79 -10.55
CA THR A 56 -5.22 35.54 -11.62
C THR A 56 -3.78 35.90 -11.23
N ASP A 57 -3.59 36.81 -10.28
CA ASP A 57 -2.28 37.31 -9.85
C ASP A 57 -1.69 36.56 -8.63
N GLU A 58 -2.38 35.56 -8.06
CA GLU A 58 -1.91 34.85 -6.87
C GLU A 58 -1.95 33.31 -7.09
N PRO A 59 -0.89 32.57 -6.73
CA PRO A 59 -0.95 31.11 -6.74
C PRO A 59 -2.02 30.62 -5.76
N CYS A 60 -2.83 29.66 -6.19
CA CYS A 60 -3.79 29.03 -5.31
C CYS A 60 -3.11 28.39 -4.11
N ASP A 61 -3.60 28.72 -2.90
CA ASP A 61 -3.31 27.90 -1.73
C ASP A 61 -3.86 26.48 -1.97
N PRO A 62 -3.03 25.45 -1.78
CA PRO A 62 -3.52 24.08 -1.87
C PRO A 62 -4.55 23.85 -0.76
N PRO A 63 -5.64 23.12 -1.02
CA PRO A 63 -6.65 22.85 -0.02
C PRO A 63 -6.02 22.10 1.17
N LEU A 64 -6.04 22.72 2.36
CA LEU A 64 -5.42 22.19 3.58
C LEU A 64 -6.18 21.01 4.20
N THR A 65 -7.33 20.65 3.65
CA THR A 65 -8.20 19.62 4.22
C THR A 65 -7.79 18.24 3.72
N ALA A 66 -7.35 17.38 4.65
CA ALA A 66 -7.16 15.96 4.37
C ALA A 66 -8.49 15.34 3.91
N VAL A 67 -8.49 14.74 2.71
CA VAL A 67 -9.63 14.00 2.18
C VAL A 67 -9.51 12.55 2.62
N TYR A 68 -10.55 12.03 3.27
CA TYR A 68 -10.70 10.62 3.54
C TYR A 68 -11.67 10.00 2.54
N LEU A 69 -11.41 8.77 2.12
CA LEU A 69 -12.43 7.91 1.50
C LEU A 69 -13.05 7.04 2.58
N VAL A 70 -14.37 6.91 2.53
CA VAL A 70 -15.17 6.05 3.39
C VAL A 70 -15.76 4.95 2.52
N PHE A 71 -15.44 3.71 2.86
CA PHE A 71 -15.98 2.51 2.24
C PHE A 71 -16.99 1.88 3.19
N SER A 72 -18.24 1.81 2.75
CA SER A 72 -19.35 1.30 3.56
C SER A 72 -19.99 0.09 2.91
N ARG A 73 -20.33 -0.91 3.72
CA ARG A 73 -21.13 -2.08 3.30
C ARG A 73 -22.13 -2.42 4.39
N ASN A 74 -23.32 -2.86 4.00
CA ASN A 74 -24.41 -3.09 4.95
C ASN A 74 -24.05 -4.16 5.99
N GLY A 75 -24.22 -3.84 7.27
CA GLY A 75 -23.95 -4.76 8.39
C GLY A 75 -22.50 -4.87 8.84
N TYR A 76 -21.59 -4.02 8.33
CA TYR A 76 -20.17 -4.02 8.71
C TYR A 76 -19.73 -2.59 9.05
N PRO A 77 -18.67 -2.41 9.86
CA PRO A 77 -18.13 -1.09 10.14
C PRO A 77 -17.56 -0.43 8.88
N ASP A 78 -17.65 0.90 8.84
CA ASP A 78 -17.05 1.70 7.77
C ASP A 78 -15.53 1.66 7.83
N VAL A 79 -14.89 1.54 6.67
CA VAL A 79 -13.43 1.63 6.55
C VAL A 79 -13.05 2.99 5.99
N ARG A 80 -12.19 3.70 6.73
CA ARG A 80 -11.73 5.04 6.35
C ARG A 80 -10.25 5.00 5.96
N VAL A 81 -9.91 5.60 4.83
CA VAL A 81 -8.53 5.72 4.37
C VAL A 81 -8.22 7.17 4.02
N GLN A 82 -7.06 7.65 4.45
CA GLN A 82 -6.58 8.98 4.09
C GLN A 82 -6.06 8.94 2.65
N VAL A 83 -6.45 9.94 1.85
CA VAL A 83 -5.92 10.13 0.51
C VAL A 83 -4.68 11.02 0.60
N ALA A 84 -3.57 10.58 0.02
CA ALA A 84 -2.32 11.30 0.00
C ALA A 84 -2.43 12.65 -0.75
N GLY A 85 -1.41 13.50 -0.60
CA GLY A 85 -1.33 14.81 -1.26
C GLY A 85 -1.40 14.71 -2.79
N ASP A 86 -0.80 13.66 -3.36
CA ASP A 86 -0.83 13.34 -4.80
C ASP A 86 -2.11 12.64 -5.26
N GLY A 87 -3.10 12.48 -4.38
CA GLY A 87 -4.38 11.86 -4.67
C GLY A 87 -4.40 10.33 -4.56
N LYS A 88 -3.28 9.68 -4.23
CA LYS A 88 -3.23 8.20 -4.11
C LYS A 88 -3.84 7.70 -2.81
N PHE A 89 -4.38 6.48 -2.87
CA PHE A 89 -4.81 5.73 -1.69
C PHE A 89 -4.64 4.23 -1.92
N ALA A 90 -4.53 3.48 -0.83
CA ALA A 90 -4.57 2.03 -0.84
C ALA A 90 -5.14 1.52 0.49
N VAL A 91 -5.99 0.50 0.42
CA VAL A 91 -6.76 -0.03 1.55
C VAL A 91 -6.99 -1.54 1.38
N HIS A 92 -7.08 -2.25 2.49
CA HIS A 92 -7.58 -3.62 2.51
C HIS A 92 -9.08 -3.62 2.81
N LEU A 93 -9.87 -4.31 2.00
CA LEU A 93 -11.29 -4.53 2.22
C LEU A 93 -11.62 -6.01 2.04
N ASP A 94 -12.47 -6.57 2.90
CA ASP A 94 -13.01 -7.91 2.66
C ASP A 94 -13.80 -7.95 1.34
N PRO A 95 -13.88 -9.12 0.67
CA PRO A 95 -14.69 -9.28 -0.54
C PRO A 95 -16.14 -8.84 -0.32
N GLY A 96 -16.70 -8.10 -1.30
CA GLY A 96 -18.04 -7.54 -1.17
C GLY A 96 -18.29 -6.31 -2.05
N ALA A 97 -19.52 -5.81 -2.01
CA ALA A 97 -19.90 -4.56 -2.65
C ALA A 97 -19.86 -3.42 -1.61
N TYR A 98 -19.19 -2.32 -1.96
CA TYR A 98 -19.04 -1.15 -1.11
C TYR A 98 -19.59 0.09 -1.81
N THR A 99 -20.17 1.00 -1.04
CA THR A 99 -20.35 2.39 -1.43
C THR A 99 -19.11 3.19 -1.05
N ILE A 100 -18.76 4.19 -1.86
CA ILE A 100 -17.59 5.04 -1.68
C ILE A 100 -18.08 6.48 -1.48
N ALA A 101 -17.64 7.11 -0.40
CA ALA A 101 -17.89 8.53 -0.14
C ALA A 101 -16.59 9.25 0.24
N ALA A 102 -16.54 10.56 -0.02
CA ALA A 102 -15.48 11.42 0.49
C ALA A 102 -15.89 12.06 1.82
N ALA A 103 -14.93 12.19 2.74
CA ALA A 103 -15.10 12.86 4.01
C ALA A 103 -13.96 13.88 4.22
N PRO A 104 -14.26 15.19 4.37
CA PRO A 104 -15.60 15.77 4.25
C PRO A 104 -16.16 15.63 2.81
N PRO A 105 -17.49 15.73 2.64
CA PRO A 105 -18.10 15.74 1.31
C PRO A 105 -17.54 16.89 0.45
N PRO A 106 -17.37 16.69 -0.86
CA PRO A 106 -16.88 17.75 -1.74
C PRO A 106 -17.89 18.90 -1.80
N MET A 107 -17.41 20.14 -1.89
CA MET A 107 -18.28 21.32 -1.97
C MET A 107 -19.11 21.35 -3.26
N ARG A 108 -18.59 20.79 -4.35
CA ARG A 108 -19.24 20.66 -5.65
C ARG A 108 -18.92 19.30 -6.27
N GLY A 109 -19.83 18.81 -7.10
CA GLY A 109 -19.71 17.52 -7.76
C GLY A 109 -19.99 16.33 -6.83
N LYS A 110 -19.86 15.13 -7.39
CA LYS A 110 -20.03 13.84 -6.70
C LYS A 110 -18.83 12.96 -7.00
N LEU A 111 -18.45 12.16 -6.01
CA LEU A 111 -17.42 11.15 -6.18
C LEU A 111 -17.93 10.04 -7.12
N THR A 112 -17.21 9.83 -8.22
CA THR A 112 -17.56 8.86 -9.26
C THR A 112 -16.36 7.97 -9.57
N PRO A 113 -16.52 6.63 -9.61
CA PRO A 113 -17.69 5.88 -9.17
C PRO A 113 -17.96 6.02 -7.66
N SER A 114 -19.23 5.93 -7.27
CA SER A 114 -19.67 5.93 -5.86
C SER A 114 -19.82 4.51 -5.30
N SER A 115 -19.42 3.49 -6.04
CA SER A 115 -19.45 2.10 -5.60
C SER A 115 -18.35 1.27 -6.25
N VAL A 116 -17.98 0.19 -5.59
CA VAL A 116 -16.98 -0.78 -6.08
C VAL A 116 -17.35 -2.18 -5.60
N ARG A 117 -17.04 -3.19 -6.41
CA ARG A 117 -17.07 -4.59 -6.00
C ARG A 117 -15.65 -5.10 -5.83
N VAL A 118 -15.34 -5.56 -4.63
CA VAL A 118 -14.06 -6.19 -4.27
C VAL A 118 -14.18 -7.70 -4.52
N PRO A 119 -13.33 -8.31 -5.37
CA PRO A 119 -13.36 -9.74 -5.67
C PRO A 119 -12.90 -10.58 -4.47
N GLN A 120 -13.14 -11.89 -4.53
CA GLN A 120 -12.62 -12.81 -3.51
C GLN A 120 -11.10 -12.90 -3.54
N ASP A 121 -10.52 -12.87 -4.74
CA ASP A 121 -9.07 -12.93 -4.95
C ASP A 121 -8.62 -11.80 -5.90
N GLY A 122 -7.40 -11.34 -5.69
CA GLY A 122 -6.76 -10.32 -6.52
C GLY A 122 -6.93 -8.89 -5.99
N THR A 123 -6.75 -7.92 -6.89
CA THR A 123 -6.69 -6.50 -6.57
C THR A 123 -7.58 -5.66 -7.47
N VAL A 124 -8.19 -4.61 -6.92
CA VAL A 124 -8.97 -3.62 -7.65
C VAL A 124 -8.17 -2.31 -7.74
N THR A 125 -8.08 -1.76 -8.94
CA THR A 125 -7.56 -0.41 -9.16
C THR A 125 -8.69 0.54 -9.49
N LEU A 126 -8.78 1.65 -8.77
CA LEU A 126 -9.82 2.67 -8.91
C LEU A 126 -9.26 3.99 -9.41
N ARG A 127 -9.99 4.63 -10.32
CA ARG A 127 -9.82 6.02 -10.67
C ARG A 127 -11.09 6.76 -10.26
N LEU A 128 -11.00 7.53 -9.19
CA LEU A 128 -12.11 8.30 -8.66
C LEU A 128 -12.00 9.73 -9.20
N VAL A 129 -13.13 10.34 -9.53
CA VAL A 129 -13.21 11.73 -10.00
C VAL A 129 -14.31 12.43 -9.21
N ILE A 130 -14.15 13.72 -8.93
CA ILE A 130 -15.20 14.56 -8.36
C ILE A 130 -15.69 15.48 -9.48
N ALA A 131 -16.91 15.21 -9.96
CA ALA A 131 -17.55 15.90 -11.09
C ALA A 131 -19.04 16.16 -10.81
#